data_AF-A0A5J5LUL3-F1
#
_entry.id   AF-A0A5J5LUL3-F1
#
_cell.length_a   1.000
_cell.length_b   1.000
_cell.length_c   1.000
_cell.angle_alpha   90.00
_cell.angle_beta   90.00
_cell.angle_gamma   90.00
#
_symmetry.space_group_name_H-M   'P 1'
#
loop_
_entity.id
_entity.type
_entity.pdbx_description
1 polymer ?
#
loop_
_entity_poly.entity_id
_entity_poly.type
_entity_poly.pdbx_seq_one_letter_code
_entity_poly.pdbx_strand_id
1 'polypeptide(L)'
;MNQKEARAYAEQLNQDPGWREVLDKCPCTKTEAQQSPKFEQSQFFVETYHPGSESAFRSTEATTYQHSVLGKMQVGQQCTYDKSGHLITQRPGAGTPDSVSPEYGTYSHYTKDVLTHKALGHQEYNQTWTPNQGDNCAPRFQNLNELKNATINPSEQSLNPSSPNVNSTPSHSPSPNF
;
A
#
# COMPACT_ATOMS: atom_id res chain seq x y z
N MET A 1 -7.86 7.74 22.39
CA MET A 1 -9.14 7.33 21.80
C MET A 1 -9.39 5.88 22.16
N ASN A 2 -10.56 5.59 22.73
CA ASN A 2 -11.03 4.22 22.95
C ASN A 2 -11.91 3.73 21.77
N GLN A 3 -12.29 2.45 21.76
CA GLN A 3 -13.05 1.86 20.66
C GLN A 3 -14.43 2.51 20.45
N LYS A 4 -15.11 2.92 21.53
CA LYS A 4 -16.42 3.60 21.44
C LYS A 4 -16.30 4.97 20.79
N GLU A 5 -15.30 5.76 21.20
CA GLU A 5 -15.00 7.06 20.61
C GLU A 5 -14.61 6.95 19.13
N ALA A 6 -13.82 5.93 18.78
CA ALA A 6 -13.40 5.67 17.41
C ALA A 6 -14.59 5.32 16.51
N ARG A 7 -15.51 4.45 16.97
CA ARG A 7 -16.75 4.13 16.25
C ARG A 7 -17.64 5.35 16.07
N ALA A 8 -17.84 6.13 17.12
CA ALA A 8 -18.65 7.35 17.03
C ALA A 8 -18.06 8.35 16.01
N TYR A 9 -16.73 8.48 15.95
CA TYR A 9 -16.09 9.32 14.94
C TYR A 9 -16.26 8.77 13.52
N ALA A 10 -16.10 7.45 13.34
CA ALA A 10 -16.34 6.78 12.06
C ALA A 10 -17.81 6.94 11.59
N GLU A 11 -18.77 6.80 12.50
CA GLU A 11 -20.20 7.03 12.24
C GLU A 11 -20.46 8.48 11.81
N GLN A 12 -19.81 9.47 12.42
CA GLN A 12 -19.92 10.86 12.01
C GLN A 12 -19.37 11.09 10.60
N LEU A 13 -18.19 10.53 10.29
CA LEU A 13 -17.60 10.60 8.95
C LEU A 13 -18.47 9.96 7.86
N ASN A 14 -19.19 8.88 8.20
CA ASN A 14 -20.04 8.18 7.24
C ASN A 14 -21.39 8.87 7.00
N GLN A 15 -21.76 9.87 7.78
CA GLN A 15 -22.94 10.70 7.48
C GLN A 15 -22.72 11.61 6.27
N ASP A 16 -21.47 11.84 5.87
CA ASP A 16 -21.12 12.63 4.70
C ASP A 16 -19.89 12.05 3.98
N PRO A 17 -20.06 10.95 3.21
CA PRO A 17 -18.95 10.17 2.65
C PRO A 17 -18.13 10.90 1.57
N GLY A 18 -18.59 12.07 1.09
CA GLY A 18 -18.03 12.79 -0.05
C GLY A 18 -16.60 13.31 0.18
N TRP A 19 -16.14 13.37 1.44
CA TRP A 19 -14.77 13.78 1.77
C TRP A 19 -13.70 12.87 1.14
N ARG A 20 -14.03 11.61 0.82
CA ARG A 20 -13.12 10.68 0.13
C ARG A 20 -13.02 10.96 -1.37
N GLU A 21 -14.07 11.53 -1.96
CA GLU A 21 -14.19 11.72 -3.41
C GLU A 21 -13.45 12.96 -3.90
N VAL A 22 -13.25 13.94 -3.02
CA VAL A 22 -12.51 15.18 -3.33
C VAL A 22 -10.99 14.99 -3.36
N LEU A 23 -10.50 13.85 -2.86
CA LEU A 23 -9.08 13.54 -2.81
C LEU A 23 -8.54 13.10 -4.16
N ASP A 24 -7.32 13.54 -4.47
CA ASP A 24 -6.59 13.04 -5.63
C ASP A 24 -6.48 11.50 -5.59
N LYS A 25 -6.62 10.90 -6.79
CA LYS A 25 -6.44 9.46 -6.96
C LYS A 25 -4.98 9.08 -6.74
N CYS A 26 -4.77 7.96 -6.05
CA CYS A 26 -3.44 7.41 -5.93
C CYS A 26 -2.90 7.01 -7.32
N PRO A 27 -1.69 7.45 -7.69
CA PRO A 27 -1.03 6.96 -8.88
C PRO A 27 -0.85 5.44 -8.81
N CYS A 28 -0.99 4.73 -9.94
CA CYS A 28 -0.95 3.27 -9.95
C CYS A 28 0.45 2.71 -9.70
N THR A 29 1.48 3.51 -9.93
CA THR A 29 2.88 3.14 -9.71
C THR A 29 3.63 4.15 -8.84
N LYS A 30 4.66 3.66 -8.15
CA LYS A 30 5.59 4.49 -7.37
C LYS A 30 6.24 5.56 -8.25
N THR A 31 6.59 5.22 -9.49
CA THR A 31 7.23 6.16 -10.43
C THR A 31 6.30 7.32 -10.77
N GLU A 32 5.01 7.06 -11.02
CA GLU A 32 4.03 8.12 -11.26
C GLU A 32 3.86 9.00 -10.01
N ALA A 33 3.87 8.40 -8.81
CA ALA A 33 3.81 9.16 -7.55
C ALA A 33 5.03 10.07 -7.37
N GLN A 34 6.23 9.60 -7.71
CA GLN A 34 7.47 10.40 -7.64
C GLN A 34 7.49 11.57 -8.63
N GLN A 35 6.81 11.43 -9.76
CA GLN A 35 6.74 12.47 -10.80
C GLN A 35 5.60 13.46 -10.57
N SER A 36 4.63 13.11 -9.72
CA SER A 36 3.48 13.94 -9.44
C SER A 36 3.81 15.04 -8.44
N PRO A 37 3.50 16.32 -8.73
CA PRO A 37 3.67 17.41 -7.76
C PRO A 37 2.65 17.34 -6.61
N LYS A 38 1.63 16.47 -6.73
CA LYS A 38 0.56 16.30 -5.75
C LYS A 38 0.93 15.34 -4.63
N PHE A 39 2.02 14.58 -4.80
CA PHE A 39 2.42 13.55 -3.86
C PHE A 39 3.88 13.68 -3.47
N GLU A 40 4.17 13.47 -2.20
CA GLU A 40 5.53 13.43 -1.67
C GLU A 40 5.79 12.14 -0.92
N GLN A 41 7.06 11.74 -0.87
CA GLN A 41 7.46 10.48 -0.25
C GLN A 41 7.34 10.54 1.28
N SER A 42 6.59 9.60 1.85
CA SER A 42 6.42 9.43 3.29
C SER A 42 7.14 8.15 3.72
N GLN A 43 8.09 8.25 4.66
CA GLN A 43 8.94 7.11 5.06
C GLN A 43 8.79 6.70 6.53
N PHE A 44 7.96 7.38 7.31
CA PHE A 44 7.85 7.07 8.73
C PHE A 44 6.94 5.86 8.98
N PHE A 45 7.54 4.78 9.48
CA PHE A 45 6.85 3.59 10.01
C PHE A 45 5.87 2.91 9.04
N VAL A 46 6.14 2.95 7.73
CA VAL A 46 5.27 2.40 6.69
C VAL A 46 4.91 0.95 6.98
N GLU A 47 5.89 0.08 7.25
CA GLU A 47 5.63 -1.34 7.54
C GLU A 47 4.83 -1.58 8.83
N THR A 48 4.90 -0.67 9.81
CA THR A 48 4.16 -0.79 11.07
C THR A 48 2.66 -0.57 10.89
N TYR A 49 2.29 0.39 10.04
CA TYR A 49 0.89 0.76 9.80
C TYR A 49 0.33 0.16 8.52
N HIS A 50 1.19 -0.20 7.57
CA HIS A 50 0.89 -0.78 6.27
C HIS A 50 1.77 -2.01 6.00
N PRO A 51 1.55 -3.14 6.69
CA PRO A 51 2.34 -4.35 6.51
C PRO A 51 2.42 -4.80 5.05
N GLY A 52 3.64 -5.05 4.57
CA GLY A 52 3.94 -5.42 3.20
C GLY A 52 4.17 -4.24 2.24
N SER A 53 3.99 -3.00 2.68
CA SER A 53 4.31 -1.85 1.83
C SER A 53 5.80 -1.50 1.89
N GLU A 54 6.40 -1.33 0.72
CA GLU A 54 7.79 -0.90 0.58
C GLU A 54 7.95 0.62 0.67
N SER A 55 6.95 1.37 0.18
CA SER A 55 7.01 2.83 0.17
C SER A 55 5.62 3.45 0.27
N ALA A 56 5.55 4.61 0.91
CA ALA A 56 4.34 5.40 0.99
C ALA A 56 4.57 6.80 0.39
N PHE A 57 3.50 7.36 -0.13
CA PHE A 57 3.41 8.73 -0.61
C PHE A 57 2.18 9.38 0.01
N ARG A 58 2.25 10.67 0.30
CA ARG A 58 1.12 11.45 0.82
C ARG A 58 0.84 12.65 -0.05
N SER A 59 -0.40 13.13 -0.03
CA SER A 59 -0.77 14.40 -0.65
C SER A 59 0.09 15.54 -0.10
N THR A 60 0.69 16.36 -0.97
CA THR A 60 1.55 17.50 -0.59
C THR A 60 0.76 18.65 0.06
N GLU A 61 -0.54 18.73 -0.19
CA GLU A 61 -1.43 19.73 0.39
C GLU A 61 -2.67 19.07 0.98
N ALA A 62 -3.28 19.75 1.96
CA ALA A 62 -4.58 19.37 2.50
C ALA A 62 -5.70 19.88 1.60
N THR A 63 -6.70 19.05 1.33
CA THR A 63 -7.92 19.46 0.63
C THR A 63 -8.98 19.88 1.65
N THR A 64 -9.49 21.11 1.51
CA THR A 64 -10.61 21.56 2.35
C THR A 64 -11.89 20.86 1.91
N TYR A 65 -12.59 20.24 2.87
CA TYR A 65 -13.91 19.66 2.68
C TYR A 65 -14.89 20.23 3.71
N GLN A 66 -16.08 20.65 3.28
CA GLN A 66 -17.12 21.13 4.19
C GLN A 66 -18.06 19.97 4.54
N HIS A 67 -17.78 19.29 5.66
CA HIS A 67 -18.59 18.16 6.12
C HIS A 67 -19.85 18.66 6.82
N SER A 68 -20.99 18.03 6.54
CA SER A 68 -22.31 18.42 7.09
C SER A 68 -22.38 18.32 8.62
N VAL A 69 -21.78 17.28 9.21
CA VAL A 69 -21.73 17.04 10.67
C VAL A 69 -20.47 17.60 11.34
N LEU A 70 -19.29 17.34 10.78
CA LEU A 70 -18.00 17.65 11.41
C LEU A 70 -17.49 19.07 11.12
N GLY A 71 -18.19 19.82 10.26
CA GLY A 71 -17.78 21.15 9.83
C GLY A 71 -16.60 21.11 8.85
N LYS A 72 -15.77 22.15 8.87
CA LYS A 72 -14.63 22.25 7.95
C LYS A 72 -13.56 21.21 8.31
N MET A 73 -13.25 20.34 7.36
CA MET A 73 -12.19 19.35 7.41
C MET A 73 -11.04 19.72 6.46
N GLN A 74 -9.86 19.20 6.75
CA GLN A 74 -8.65 19.35 5.93
C GLN A 74 -8.12 17.96 5.67
N VAL A 75 -8.62 17.32 4.62
CA VAL A 75 -8.39 15.90 4.33
C VAL A 75 -7.12 15.71 3.50
N GLY A 76 -6.54 14.51 3.58
CA GLY A 76 -5.34 14.13 2.85
C GLY A 76 -5.45 12.74 2.23
N GLN A 77 -4.45 12.37 1.45
CA GLN A 77 -4.35 11.05 0.85
C GLN A 77 -3.04 10.36 1.26
N GLN A 78 -3.09 9.06 1.53
CA GLN A 78 -1.91 8.22 1.65
C GLN A 78 -1.98 7.06 0.65
N CYS A 79 -0.95 6.94 -0.18
CA CYS A 79 -0.79 5.88 -1.17
C CYS A 79 0.37 4.99 -0.77
N THR A 80 0.22 3.68 -0.87
CA THR A 80 1.26 2.71 -0.51
C THR A 80 1.55 1.79 -1.67
N TYR A 81 2.82 1.45 -1.86
CA TYR A 81 3.29 0.66 -2.97
C TYR A 81 3.98 -0.61 -2.48
N ASP A 82 3.82 -1.70 -3.23
CA ASP A 82 4.55 -2.94 -3.00
C ASP A 82 6.01 -2.84 -3.46
N LYS A 83 6.78 -3.91 -3.23
CA LYS A 83 8.19 -4.00 -3.65
C LYS A 83 8.40 -3.88 -5.16
N SER A 84 7.37 -4.19 -5.95
CA SER A 84 7.40 -4.03 -7.41
C SER A 84 6.99 -2.61 -7.84
N GLY A 85 6.67 -1.73 -6.89
CA GLY A 85 6.26 -0.36 -7.16
C GLY A 85 4.81 -0.21 -7.59
N HIS A 86 3.94 -1.21 -7.41
CA HIS A 86 2.50 -1.10 -7.73
C HIS A 86 1.69 -0.66 -6.52
N LEU A 87 0.63 0.12 -6.76
CA LEU A 87 -0.31 0.55 -5.72
C LEU A 87 -0.94 -0.66 -5.03
N ILE A 88 -0.89 -0.69 -3.70
CA ILE A 88 -1.58 -1.68 -2.89
C ILE A 88 -3.01 -1.18 -2.69
N THR A 89 -3.96 -1.79 -3.39
CA THR A 89 -5.35 -1.33 -3.38
C THR A 89 -6.21 -2.00 -2.31
N GLN A 90 -5.75 -3.12 -1.74
CA GLN A 90 -6.52 -3.91 -0.76
C GLN A 90 -5.58 -4.50 0.31
N ARG A 91 -6.13 -4.88 1.48
CA ARG A 91 -5.45 -5.48 2.65
C ARG A 91 -4.72 -4.48 3.59
N PRO A 92 -4.24 -4.93 4.79
CA PRO A 92 -3.46 -4.14 5.76
C PRO A 92 -2.45 -3.16 5.18
N GLY A 93 -1.76 -3.55 4.12
CA GLY A 93 -0.72 -2.74 3.47
C GLY A 93 -1.23 -1.58 2.61
N ALA A 94 -2.54 -1.43 2.41
CA ALA A 94 -3.09 -0.33 1.61
C ALA A 94 -3.08 0.98 2.40
N GLY A 95 -2.64 2.06 1.76
CA GLY A 95 -2.77 3.42 2.26
C GLY A 95 -4.24 3.84 2.30
N THR A 96 -4.55 4.74 3.22
CA THR A 96 -5.92 5.22 3.41
C THR A 96 -6.00 6.74 3.21
N PRO A 97 -7.17 7.26 2.84
CA PRO A 97 -7.47 8.67 3.03
C PRO A 97 -7.20 9.09 4.49
N ASP A 98 -6.78 10.33 4.71
CA ASP A 98 -6.67 10.93 6.03
C ASP A 98 -7.86 11.87 6.25
N SER A 99 -8.65 11.68 7.32
CA SER A 99 -9.70 12.63 7.67
C SER A 99 -9.13 13.97 8.15
N VAL A 100 -7.86 13.95 8.60
CA VAL A 100 -7.03 15.13 8.83
C VAL A 100 -5.65 14.92 8.20
N SER A 101 -5.33 15.69 7.17
CA SER A 101 -4.00 15.69 6.54
C SER A 101 -2.92 16.04 7.56
N PRO A 102 -1.81 15.28 7.63
CA PRO A 102 -0.68 15.61 8.51
C PRO A 102 -0.05 16.97 8.16
N GLU A 103 -0.15 17.41 6.91
CA GLU A 103 0.31 18.73 6.45
C GLU A 103 -0.50 19.88 7.07
N TYR A 104 -1.77 19.63 7.41
CA TYR A 104 -2.60 20.59 8.13
C TYR A 104 -2.37 20.53 9.64
N GLY A 105 -2.20 19.33 10.21
CA GLY A 105 -2.02 19.16 11.64
C GLY A 105 -1.68 17.75 12.08
N THR A 106 -0.41 17.51 12.39
CA THR A 106 0.13 16.21 12.84
C THR A 106 -0.55 15.65 14.09
N TYR A 107 -0.82 16.49 15.10
CA TYR A 107 -1.50 16.04 16.33
C TYR A 107 -2.95 15.64 16.07
N SER A 108 -3.67 16.39 15.24
CA SER A 108 -5.04 16.09 14.87
C SER A 108 -5.12 14.82 14.01
N HIS A 109 -4.23 14.67 13.03
CA HIS A 109 -4.06 13.43 12.26
C HIS A 109 -3.80 12.23 13.19
N TYR A 110 -2.86 12.35 14.13
CA TYR A 110 -2.57 11.28 15.08
C TYR A 110 -3.81 10.90 15.90
N THR A 111 -4.54 11.88 16.43
CA THR A 111 -5.68 11.63 17.32
C THR A 111 -6.93 11.15 16.58
N LYS A 112 -7.15 11.57 15.33
CA LYS A 112 -8.35 11.27 14.53
C LYS A 112 -8.20 10.09 13.60
N ASP A 113 -7.04 9.91 12.97
CA ASP A 113 -6.80 8.80 12.04
C ASP A 113 -6.03 7.67 12.72
N VAL A 114 -4.83 7.95 13.26
CA VAL A 114 -3.93 6.91 13.80
C VAL A 114 -4.48 6.23 15.04
N LEU A 115 -5.00 6.99 16.02
CA LEU A 115 -5.58 6.41 17.23
C LEU A 115 -6.89 5.65 16.93
N THR A 116 -7.66 6.10 15.92
CA THR A 116 -8.85 5.36 15.45
C THR A 116 -8.44 4.03 14.84
N HIS A 117 -7.45 4.02 13.94
CA HIS A 117 -6.91 2.78 13.38
C HIS A 117 -6.42 1.81 14.47
N LYS A 118 -5.69 2.30 15.47
CA LYS A 118 -5.25 1.48 16.61
C LYS A 118 -6.41 0.92 17.44
N ALA A 119 -7.50 1.66 17.60
CA ALA A 119 -8.64 1.25 18.41
C ALA A 119 -9.59 0.28 17.70
N LEU A 120 -9.75 0.41 16.38
CA LEU A 120 -10.67 -0.40 15.58
C LEU A 120 -9.99 -1.60 14.91
N GLY A 121 -8.69 -1.49 14.64
CA GLY A 121 -7.99 -2.42 13.77
C GLY A 121 -8.36 -2.26 12.30
N HIS A 122 -7.54 -2.82 11.43
CA HIS A 122 -7.59 -2.55 9.98
C HIS A 122 -8.95 -2.88 9.34
N GLN A 123 -9.55 -4.02 9.68
CA GLN A 123 -10.79 -4.48 9.04
C GLN A 123 -11.97 -3.55 9.31
N GLU A 124 -12.13 -3.08 10.54
CA GLU A 124 -13.22 -2.17 10.92
C GLU A 124 -12.91 -0.74 10.47
N TYR A 125 -11.66 -0.28 10.64
CA TYR A 125 -11.22 1.04 10.19
C TYR A 125 -11.48 1.29 8.69
N ASN A 126 -11.13 0.33 7.83
CA ASN A 126 -11.26 0.48 6.37
C ASN A 126 -12.70 0.50 5.85
N GLN A 127 -13.70 0.22 6.70
CA GLN A 127 -15.11 0.45 6.36
C GLN A 127 -15.43 1.95 6.18
N THR A 128 -14.65 2.81 6.84
CA THR A 128 -14.81 4.28 6.77
C THR A 128 -13.65 4.95 6.06
N TRP A 129 -12.41 4.58 6.38
CA TRP A 129 -11.20 5.06 5.70
C TRP A 129 -10.84 4.11 4.56
N THR A 130 -11.75 3.96 3.61
CA THR A 130 -11.58 3.02 2.50
C THR A 130 -10.37 3.40 1.63
N PRO A 131 -9.41 2.48 1.41
CA PRO A 131 -8.25 2.74 0.56
C PRO A 131 -8.64 3.25 -0.82
N ASN A 132 -7.92 4.28 -1.28
CA ASN A 132 -8.09 4.78 -2.64
C ASN A 132 -7.60 3.73 -3.64
N GLN A 133 -8.48 3.31 -4.56
CA GLN A 133 -8.16 2.29 -5.57
C GLN A 133 -7.33 2.83 -6.74
N GLY A 134 -6.95 4.12 -6.68
CA GLY A 134 -6.33 4.86 -7.78
C GLY A 134 -7.28 5.09 -8.95
N ASP A 135 -6.73 5.49 -10.09
CA ASP A 135 -7.48 5.62 -11.34
C ASP A 135 -7.37 4.34 -12.17
N ASN A 136 -8.32 3.41 -11.98
CA ASN A 136 -8.38 2.12 -12.68
C ASN A 136 -7.13 1.23 -12.51
N CYS A 137 -6.45 1.31 -11.37
CA CYS A 137 -5.30 0.47 -11.08
C CYS A 137 -5.71 -1.00 -10.95
N ALA A 138 -4.86 -1.91 -11.45
CA ALA A 138 -5.09 -3.34 -11.28
C ALA A 138 -5.18 -3.70 -9.78
N PRO A 139 -6.18 -4.48 -9.35
CA PRO A 139 -6.27 -4.93 -7.96
C PRO A 139 -4.99 -5.67 -7.54
N ARG A 140 -4.34 -5.20 -6.48
CA ARG A 140 -3.14 -5.86 -5.93
C ARG A 140 -3.37 -6.26 -4.49
N PHE A 141 -3.17 -7.56 -4.29
CA PHE A 141 -3.29 -8.21 -3.00
C PHE A 141 -1.91 -8.71 -2.60
N GLN A 142 -1.25 -8.06 -1.65
CA GLN A 142 0.00 -8.57 -1.06
C GLN A 142 -0.19 -9.95 -0.43
N ASN A 143 0.29 -11.02 -1.07
CA ASN A 143 0.12 -12.35 -0.53
C ASN A 143 0.91 -12.48 0.79
N LEU A 144 0.21 -12.62 1.92
CA LEU A 144 0.85 -12.82 3.23
C LEU A 144 1.78 -14.06 3.24
N ASN A 145 1.57 -15.02 2.34
CA ASN A 145 2.46 -16.17 2.14
C ASN A 145 3.78 -15.81 1.40
N GLU A 146 3.78 -14.79 0.54
CA GLU A 146 5.00 -14.28 -0.10
C GLU A 146 5.85 -13.48 0.90
N LEU A 147 5.23 -12.76 1.85
CA LEU A 147 5.93 -12.08 2.94
C LEU A 147 6.62 -13.04 3.92
N LYS A 148 5.96 -14.15 4.29
CA LYS A 148 6.55 -15.20 5.15
C LYS A 148 7.73 -15.91 4.48
N ASN A 149 7.67 -16.12 3.16
CA ASN A 149 8.78 -16.73 2.40
C ASN A 149 9.91 -15.74 2.11
N ALA A 150 9.66 -14.43 2.11
CA ALA A 150 10.68 -13.40 1.96
C ALA A 150 11.50 -13.15 3.25
N THR A 151 11.05 -13.64 4.41
CA THR A 151 11.79 -13.53 5.69
C THR A 151 12.71 -14.73 5.97
N ILE A 152 12.69 -15.75 5.12
CA ILE A 152 13.58 -16.92 5.18
C ILE A 152 14.44 -16.91 3.92
N ASN A 153 15.44 -16.04 3.85
CA ASN A 153 16.65 -16.26 3.04
C ASN A 153 17.68 -15.15 3.32
N PRO A 154 18.55 -15.32 4.33
CA PRO A 154 19.86 -14.72 4.30
C PRO A 154 20.85 -15.67 3.61
N SER A 155 21.79 -15.11 2.86
CA SER A 155 22.93 -15.73 2.13
C SER A 155 22.57 -16.44 0.82
N GLU A 156 22.76 -15.83 -0.35
CA GLU A 156 23.99 -15.41 -1.07
C GLU A 156 24.47 -16.46 -2.08
N GLN A 157 24.73 -15.97 -3.31
CA GLN A 157 25.79 -16.40 -4.23
C GLN A 157 25.60 -17.80 -4.88
N SER A 158 25.84 -18.07 -6.17
CA SER A 158 26.63 -17.39 -7.19
C SER A 158 26.32 -18.01 -8.57
N LEU A 159 26.65 -17.26 -9.63
CA LEU A 159 27.03 -17.72 -10.98
C LEU A 159 25.95 -18.26 -11.95
N ASN A 160 25.63 -17.41 -12.93
CA ASN A 160 25.41 -17.79 -14.34
C ASN A 160 26.62 -18.63 -14.84
N PRO A 161 26.46 -19.60 -15.78
CA PRO A 161 26.17 -19.25 -17.18
C PRO A 161 25.35 -20.26 -18.03
N SER A 162 24.75 -19.73 -19.10
CA SER A 162 24.63 -20.27 -20.47
C SER A 162 24.22 -21.75 -20.73
N SER A 163 23.11 -21.92 -21.46
CA SER A 163 22.74 -23.08 -22.31
C SER A 163 23.81 -23.42 -23.38
N PRO A 164 23.69 -24.51 -24.19
CA PRO A 164 23.25 -25.88 -23.90
C PRO A 164 24.18 -26.98 -24.51
N ASN A 165 23.99 -28.23 -24.05
CA ASN A 165 24.17 -29.51 -24.75
C ASN A 165 25.60 -30.04 -25.09
N VAL A 166 25.65 -31.37 -25.27
CA VAL A 166 26.67 -32.24 -25.89
C VAL A 166 27.47 -33.17 -24.94
N ASN A 167 27.35 -34.47 -25.28
CA ASN A 167 28.18 -35.65 -24.97
C ASN A 167 27.78 -36.63 -23.86
N SER A 168 27.27 -37.77 -24.32
CA SER A 168 27.62 -39.09 -23.79
C SER A 168 27.93 -40.04 -24.97
N THR A 169 29.21 -40.04 -25.33
CA THR A 169 30.12 -41.10 -25.83
C THR A 169 29.69 -42.30 -26.73
N PRO A 170 30.63 -42.87 -27.51
CA PRO A 170 30.37 -43.59 -28.75
C PRO A 170 30.67 -45.11 -28.75
N SER A 171 30.29 -45.71 -29.89
CA SER A 171 30.89 -46.85 -30.61
C SER A 171 30.90 -48.25 -29.99
N HIS A 172 30.15 -49.16 -30.62
CA HIS A 172 30.57 -50.55 -30.90
C HIS A 172 29.95 -50.99 -32.23
N SER A 173 30.79 -51.26 -33.23
CA SER A 173 30.55 -52.19 -34.34
C SER A 173 31.90 -52.47 -35.00
N PRO A 174 32.17 -53.72 -35.40
CA PRO A 174 32.42 -53.93 -36.82
C PRO A 174 31.69 -55.18 -37.36
N SER A 175 30.91 -54.95 -38.42
CA SER A 175 30.90 -55.62 -39.73
C SER A 175 30.79 -57.16 -39.92
N PRO A 176 30.36 -57.62 -41.12
CA PRO A 176 29.53 -58.81 -41.29
C PRO A 176 30.24 -60.04 -41.91
N ASN A 177 29.51 -61.17 -41.88
CA ASN A 177 29.56 -62.41 -42.68
C ASN A 177 30.80 -62.73 -43.54
N PHE A 178 31.43 -63.87 -43.23
CA PHE A 178 31.65 -65.02 -44.12
C PHE A 178 31.57 -66.30 -43.29
#